data_AF-A0A930MB55-F1
#
_entry.id   AF-A0A930MB55-F1
#
_cell.length_a   1.000
_cell.length_b   1.000
_cell.length_c   1.000
_cell.angle_alpha   90.00
_cell.angle_beta   90.00
_cell.angle_gamma   90.00
#
_symmetry.space_group_name_H-M   'P 1'
#
loop_
_entity.id
_entity.type
_entity.pdbx_description
1 polymer ?
#
loop_
_entity_poly.entity_id
_entity_poly.type
_entity_poly.pdbx_seq_one_letter_code
_entity_poly.pdbx_strand_id
1 'polypeptide(L)'
;MNKEKKKNCYYINEYSLDNQFSDIPSFISSVKDHTIPLLDKIQRENDVLVFKKSDLWCRPICQGKCWQDIVYGEKERYPLGAFRKRFFQLFCIDPYFPEDVISAIKIKELPNGVMLEEAEAGNNCFSYAVFFEADILSFMHDEFPGGTLTVCLEDGGEREVWNLSSLENWREPQPVSRWPLPGNGYVEVRSRECAYHAPHFHVKIGEYENAYFIKTGEAIHVYHSSLARDCNRVVQQWYCENKEVVECAWNDLRPSRF
;
A
#
# COMPACT_ATOMS: atom_id res chain seq x y z
N MET A 1 24.07 -9.19 -10.16
CA MET A 1 23.33 -10.05 -9.21
C MET A 1 22.18 -9.21 -8.66
N ASN A 2 21.10 -9.06 -9.43
CA ASN A 2 19.94 -8.26 -9.02
C ASN A 2 18.92 -9.17 -8.37
N LYS A 3 18.81 -9.04 -7.05
CA LYS A 3 17.67 -9.52 -6.30
C LYS A 3 16.51 -8.58 -6.65
N GLU A 4 15.56 -9.02 -7.46
CA GLU A 4 14.25 -8.38 -7.45
C GLU A 4 13.66 -8.60 -6.06
N LYS A 5 13.57 -7.52 -5.29
CA LYS A 5 12.87 -7.48 -4.02
C LYS A 5 11.44 -6.99 -4.30
N LYS A 6 10.59 -7.21 -3.31
CA LYS A 6 9.14 -7.20 -3.45
C LYS A 6 8.59 -5.80 -3.24
N LYS A 7 7.50 -5.45 -3.94
CA LYS A 7 6.88 -4.15 -3.79
C LYS A 7 5.96 -4.07 -2.57
N ASN A 8 6.42 -3.40 -1.49
CA ASN A 8 5.50 -2.94 -0.44
C ASN A 8 4.67 -1.79 -1.00
N CYS A 9 3.37 -1.74 -0.74
CA CYS A 9 2.55 -0.60 -1.15
C CYS A 9 1.96 0.13 0.04
N TYR A 10 2.03 1.45 -0.03
CA TYR A 10 1.42 2.33 0.94
C TYR A 10 0.46 3.29 0.25
N TYR A 11 -0.65 3.59 0.90
CA TYR A 11 -1.54 4.67 0.49
C TYR A 11 -1.37 5.83 1.46
N ILE A 12 -1.01 7.02 0.97
CA ILE A 12 -0.90 8.20 1.83
C ILE A 12 -2.28 8.60 2.30
N ASN A 13 -2.43 8.80 3.60
CA ASN A 13 -3.63 9.33 4.21
C ASN A 13 -3.76 10.83 3.97
N GLU A 14 -4.52 11.23 2.95
CA GLU A 14 -4.79 12.65 2.68
C GLU A 14 -5.48 13.36 3.86
N TYR A 15 -6.25 12.62 4.66
CA TYR A 15 -6.96 13.17 5.82
C TYR A 15 -6.05 13.44 7.01
N SER A 16 -4.84 12.86 7.06
CA SER A 16 -3.83 13.20 8.07
C SER A 16 -3.20 14.58 7.88
N LEU A 17 -3.55 15.28 6.79
CA LEU A 17 -3.18 16.66 6.59
C LEU A 17 -4.34 17.61 6.88
N ASP A 18 -5.58 17.23 6.57
CA ASP A 18 -6.76 18.12 6.51
C ASP A 18 -7.04 18.92 7.80
N ASN A 19 -6.39 20.08 7.92
CA ASN A 19 -6.37 20.95 9.11
C ASN A 19 -6.02 20.24 10.42
N GLN A 20 -5.20 19.19 10.35
CA GLN A 20 -4.86 18.36 11.51
C GLN A 20 -3.78 18.99 12.42
N PHE A 21 -3.10 20.04 11.94
CA PHE A 21 -2.05 20.72 12.69
C PHE A 21 -2.53 22.08 13.20
N SER A 22 -2.16 22.41 14.45
CA SER A 22 -2.50 23.69 15.09
C SER A 22 -1.89 24.90 14.37
N ASP A 23 -0.67 24.72 13.85
CA ASP A 23 0.17 25.76 13.30
C ASP A 23 1.32 25.16 12.47
N ILE A 24 2.07 26.03 11.79
CA ILE A 24 3.21 25.63 10.97
C ILE A 24 4.33 25.01 11.81
N PRO A 25 4.76 25.58 12.95
CA PRO A 25 5.78 24.96 13.79
C PRO A 25 5.47 23.52 14.22
N SER A 26 4.22 23.22 14.61
CA SER A 26 3.82 21.86 15.00
C SER A 26 3.88 20.88 13.83
N PHE A 27 3.44 21.31 12.64
CA PHE A 27 3.61 20.54 11.40
C PHE A 27 5.08 20.29 11.07
N ILE A 28 5.92 21.33 11.11
CA ILE A 28 7.36 21.23 10.81
C ILE A 28 8.07 20.26 11.78
N SER A 29 7.73 20.31 13.08
CA SER A 29 8.29 19.37 14.07
C SER A 29 7.85 17.94 13.76
N SER A 30 6.56 17.70 13.52
CA SER A 30 6.05 16.36 13.18
C SER A 30 6.74 15.78 11.94
N VAL A 31 6.90 16.60 10.90
CA VAL A 31 7.63 16.21 9.68
C VAL A 31 9.07 15.84 9.98
N LYS A 32 9.77 16.65 10.78
CA LYS A 32 11.17 16.42 11.13
C LYS A 32 11.37 15.15 11.95
N ASP A 33 10.52 14.95 12.95
CA ASP A 33 10.72 13.96 13.99
C ASP A 33 10.15 12.59 13.61
N HIS A 34 9.12 12.56 12.74
CA HIS A 34 8.42 11.33 12.37
C HIS A 34 8.43 11.05 10.87
N THR A 35 8.00 12.03 10.05
CA THR A 35 7.81 11.78 8.62
C THR A 35 9.13 11.60 7.87
N ILE A 36 10.12 12.49 8.02
CA ILE A 36 11.41 12.38 7.33
C ILE A 36 12.12 11.05 7.63
N PRO A 37 12.27 10.61 8.90
CA PRO A 37 12.88 9.32 9.22
C PRO A 37 12.15 8.14 8.56
N LEU A 38 10.82 8.20 8.51
CA LEU A 38 10.00 7.18 7.89
C LEU A 38 10.19 7.11 6.37
N LEU A 39 10.19 8.27 5.70
CA LEU A 39 10.49 8.33 4.27
C LEU A 39 11.91 7.85 3.97
N ASP A 40 12.89 8.17 4.82
CA ASP A 40 14.26 7.67 4.69
C ASP A 40 14.33 6.14 4.80
N LYS A 41 13.52 5.53 5.67
CA LYS A 41 13.41 4.07 5.76
C LYS A 41 12.76 3.49 4.50
N ILE A 42 11.64 4.06 4.04
CA ILE A 42 10.96 3.65 2.81
C ILE A 42 11.91 3.71 1.59
N GLN A 43 12.67 4.79 1.45
CA GLN A 43 13.62 4.94 0.32
C GLN A 43 14.77 3.94 0.33
N ARG A 44 15.14 3.40 1.50
CA ARG A 44 16.16 2.36 1.62
C ARG A 44 15.62 0.96 1.32
N GLU A 45 14.32 0.77 1.44
CA GLU A 45 13.66 -0.46 1.01
C GLU A 45 13.55 -0.45 -0.52
N ASN A 46 14.11 -1.47 -1.17
CA ASN A 46 13.92 -1.63 -2.60
C ASN A 46 12.43 -1.92 -2.87
N ASP A 47 11.94 -1.43 -4.02
CA ASP A 47 10.66 -1.81 -4.61
C ASP A 47 9.40 -1.23 -3.92
N VAL A 48 9.48 -0.29 -2.98
CA VAL A 48 8.26 0.32 -2.38
C VAL A 48 7.47 1.19 -3.38
N LEU A 49 6.15 1.00 -3.44
CA LEU A 49 5.19 1.88 -4.10
C LEU A 49 4.43 2.72 -3.07
N VAL A 50 4.30 4.01 -3.33
CA VAL A 50 3.53 4.91 -2.47
C VAL A 50 2.47 5.61 -3.33
N PHE A 51 1.22 5.20 -3.15
CA PHE A 51 0.05 5.71 -3.83
C PHE A 51 -0.50 6.95 -3.12
N LYS A 52 -0.93 7.93 -3.92
CA LYS A 52 -1.41 9.23 -3.45
C LYS A 52 -2.56 9.72 -4.31
N LYS A 53 -3.44 10.52 -3.70
CA LYS A 53 -4.42 11.34 -4.41
C LYS A 53 -3.70 12.48 -5.14
N SER A 54 -4.15 12.82 -6.35
CA SER A 54 -3.51 13.84 -7.20
C SER A 54 -3.56 15.24 -6.58
N ASP A 55 -4.57 15.51 -5.76
CA ASP A 55 -4.84 16.79 -5.08
C ASP A 55 -4.18 16.92 -3.69
N LEU A 56 -3.37 15.94 -3.27
CA LEU A 56 -2.76 15.92 -1.92
C LEU A 56 -2.05 17.23 -1.56
N TRP A 57 -1.40 17.87 -2.53
CA TRP A 57 -0.65 19.12 -2.37
C TRP A 57 -1.51 20.33 -2.04
N CYS A 58 -2.80 20.27 -2.40
CA CYS A 58 -3.77 21.33 -2.18
C CYS A 58 -4.51 21.16 -0.86
N ARG A 59 -4.30 20.05 -0.14
CA ARG A 59 -4.96 19.79 1.14
C ARG A 59 -4.50 20.81 2.19
N PRO A 60 -5.43 21.42 2.95
CA PRO A 60 -5.07 22.35 4.01
C PRO A 60 -4.38 21.58 5.14
N ILE A 61 -3.29 22.13 5.68
CA ILE A 61 -2.47 21.51 6.73
C ILE A 61 -2.79 22.13 8.09
N CYS A 62 -2.76 23.46 8.15
CA CYS A 62 -3.08 24.24 9.33
C CYS A 62 -3.57 25.62 8.89
N GLN A 63 -4.59 26.16 9.57
CA GLN A 63 -5.02 27.55 9.40
C GLN A 63 -5.30 27.94 7.94
N GLY A 64 -5.85 27.01 7.14
CA GLY A 64 -6.14 27.22 5.72
C GLY A 64 -4.93 27.28 4.79
N LYS A 65 -3.70 27.09 5.30
CA LYS A 65 -2.49 26.97 4.49
C LYS A 65 -2.32 25.54 4.01
N CYS A 66 -2.11 25.36 2.71
CA CYS A 66 -1.80 24.06 2.12
C CYS A 66 -0.30 23.79 2.06
N TRP A 67 0.08 22.63 1.55
CA TRP A 67 1.48 22.26 1.39
C TRP A 67 2.27 23.27 0.56
N GLN A 68 1.69 23.79 -0.53
CA GLN A 68 2.37 24.74 -1.39
C GLN A 68 2.68 26.05 -0.64
N ASP A 69 1.74 26.52 0.18
CA ASP A 69 1.92 27.74 0.97
C ASP A 69 3.05 27.59 1.99
N ILE A 70 3.13 26.42 2.65
CA ILE A 70 4.13 26.17 3.69
C ILE A 70 5.50 25.92 3.08
N VAL A 71 5.61 25.05 2.07
CA VAL A 71 6.91 24.65 1.51
C VAL A 71 7.56 25.74 0.67
N TYR A 72 6.78 26.59 0.01
CA TYR A 72 7.31 27.70 -0.79
C TYR A 72 7.28 29.06 -0.09
N GLY A 73 6.42 29.24 0.92
CA GLY A 73 6.27 30.50 1.65
C GLY A 73 7.17 30.65 2.88
N GLU A 74 7.58 29.54 3.50
CA GLU A 74 8.37 29.60 4.74
C GLU A 74 9.87 29.80 4.48
N LYS A 75 10.50 30.65 5.32
CA LYS A 75 11.94 30.95 5.22
C LYS A 75 12.83 29.81 5.71
N GLU A 76 12.27 28.91 6.51
CA GLU A 76 12.99 27.80 7.12
C GLU A 76 13.41 26.78 6.05
N ARG A 77 14.71 26.77 5.70
CA ARG A 77 15.23 25.88 4.66
C ARG A 77 15.35 24.42 5.10
N TYR A 78 15.48 24.15 6.40
CA TYR A 78 15.55 22.82 6.99
C TYR A 78 14.63 22.81 8.21
N PRO A 79 13.71 21.86 8.35
CA PRO A 79 13.61 20.56 7.67
C PRO A 79 12.89 20.57 6.31
N LEU A 80 12.26 21.68 5.91
CA LEU A 80 11.39 21.75 4.73
C LEU A 80 12.09 21.39 3.41
N GLY A 81 13.35 21.78 3.21
CA GLY A 81 14.11 21.39 2.01
C GLY A 81 14.47 19.90 1.98
N ALA A 82 14.78 19.32 3.14
CA ALA A 82 15.07 17.89 3.29
C ALA A 82 13.81 17.04 3.08
N PHE A 83 12.69 17.49 3.64
CA PHE A 83 11.37 16.95 3.41
C PHE A 83 11.01 17.06 1.92
N ARG A 84 11.03 18.25 1.33
CA ARG A 84 10.73 18.48 -0.09
C ARG A 84 11.51 17.56 -1.02
N LYS A 85 12.81 17.35 -0.78
CA LYS A 85 13.62 16.43 -1.60
C LYS A 85 13.11 14.98 -1.53
N ARG A 86 12.92 14.45 -0.32
CA ARG A 86 12.47 13.07 -0.08
C ARG A 86 11.04 12.85 -0.54
N PHE A 87 10.20 13.81 -0.20
CA PHE A 87 8.78 13.86 -0.53
C PHE A 87 8.60 13.96 -2.04
N PHE A 88 9.30 14.83 -2.76
CA PHE A 88 9.23 14.90 -4.22
C PHE A 88 9.65 13.59 -4.90
N GLN A 89 10.70 12.92 -4.40
CA GLN A 89 11.17 11.63 -4.94
C GLN A 89 10.17 10.48 -4.77
N LEU A 90 9.39 10.49 -3.69
CA LEU A 90 8.37 9.47 -3.42
C LEU A 90 6.98 9.85 -3.98
N PHE A 91 6.70 11.14 -4.17
CA PHE A 91 5.35 11.66 -4.45
C PHE A 91 5.19 12.39 -5.80
N CYS A 92 6.24 12.70 -6.55
CA CYS A 92 6.09 13.32 -7.88
C CYS A 92 6.39 12.36 -9.04
N ILE A 93 6.57 11.09 -8.71
CA ILE A 93 6.73 9.98 -9.64
C ILE A 93 5.57 9.02 -9.37
N ASP A 94 5.08 8.31 -10.39
CA ASP A 94 4.06 7.27 -10.24
C ASP A 94 4.40 6.31 -9.09
N PRO A 95 3.38 5.81 -8.35
CA PRO A 95 1.97 5.76 -8.76
C PRO A 95 1.06 6.82 -8.10
N TYR A 96 0.02 7.23 -8.83
CA TYR A 96 -1.17 7.90 -8.32
C TYR A 96 -2.32 6.91 -8.15
N PHE A 97 -3.40 7.31 -7.47
CA PHE A 97 -4.63 6.52 -7.50
C PHE A 97 -5.05 6.27 -8.96
N PRO A 98 -5.39 5.04 -9.34
CA PRO A 98 -5.80 4.75 -10.70
C PRO A 98 -7.09 5.50 -11.03
N GLU A 99 -7.04 6.42 -12.01
CA GLU A 99 -8.17 7.30 -12.36
C GLU A 99 -9.43 6.54 -12.80
N ASP A 100 -9.23 5.34 -13.37
CA ASP A 100 -10.31 4.49 -13.92
C ASP A 100 -10.80 3.40 -12.93
N VAL A 101 -10.28 3.35 -11.71
CA VAL A 101 -10.60 2.30 -10.75
C VAL A 101 -11.26 2.93 -9.53
N ILE A 102 -12.54 2.63 -9.29
CA ILE A 102 -13.21 2.95 -8.03
C ILE A 102 -13.17 1.69 -7.17
N SER A 103 -12.76 1.83 -5.90
CA SER A 103 -12.75 0.70 -4.97
C SER A 103 -14.17 0.16 -4.78
N ALA A 104 -14.31 -1.17 -4.81
CA ALA A 104 -15.57 -1.82 -4.44
C ALA A 104 -15.87 -1.67 -2.93
N ILE A 105 -14.87 -1.31 -2.13
CA ILE A 105 -15.02 -0.99 -0.72
C ILE A 105 -15.42 0.49 -0.62
N LYS A 106 -16.53 0.76 0.07
CA LYS A 106 -16.98 2.12 0.34
C LYS A 106 -16.90 2.41 1.82
N ILE A 107 -16.11 3.42 2.17
CA ILE A 107 -15.91 3.91 3.53
C ILE A 107 -16.97 4.96 3.84
N LYS A 108 -17.70 4.76 4.92
CA LYS A 108 -18.71 5.68 5.44
C LYS A 108 -18.13 6.64 6.48
N GLU A 109 -17.27 6.13 7.35
CA GLU A 109 -16.70 6.88 8.47
C GLU A 109 -15.20 6.59 8.59
N LEU A 110 -14.43 7.66 8.74
CA LEU A 110 -13.00 7.63 8.97
C LEU A 110 -12.67 7.29 10.43
N PRO A 111 -11.43 6.88 10.73
CA PRO A 111 -10.96 6.56 12.10
C PRO A 111 -11.16 7.69 13.12
N ASN A 112 -11.20 8.94 12.67
CA ASN A 112 -11.41 10.13 13.49
C ASN A 112 -12.90 10.56 13.57
N GLY A 113 -13.82 9.70 13.14
CA GLY A 113 -15.27 9.95 13.20
C GLY A 113 -15.81 10.86 12.10
N VAL A 114 -14.98 11.26 11.12
CA VAL A 114 -15.44 12.05 9.98
C VAL A 114 -16.26 11.18 9.04
N MET A 115 -17.49 11.61 8.77
CA MET A 115 -18.38 10.98 7.80
C MET A 115 -17.98 11.40 6.38
N LEU A 116 -17.81 10.42 5.48
CA LEU A 116 -17.50 10.70 4.08
C LEU A 116 -18.77 10.91 3.26
N GLU A 117 -18.66 11.83 2.30
CA GLU A 117 -19.64 12.00 1.23
C GLU A 117 -19.62 10.78 0.29
N GLU A 118 -20.76 10.45 -0.34
CA GLU A 118 -20.89 9.27 -1.22
C GLU A 118 -19.87 9.29 -2.37
N ALA A 119 -19.53 10.47 -2.89
CA ALA A 119 -18.55 10.64 -3.97
C ALA A 119 -17.11 10.29 -3.54
N GLU A 120 -16.79 10.35 -2.25
CA GLU A 120 -15.46 10.05 -1.71
C GLU A 120 -15.38 8.65 -1.10
N ALA A 121 -16.51 8.04 -0.74
CA ALA A 121 -16.59 6.77 -0.03
C ALA A 121 -15.77 5.64 -0.70
N GLY A 122 -15.81 5.54 -2.04
CA GLY A 122 -15.05 4.55 -2.82
C GLY A 122 -13.72 5.05 -3.40
N ASN A 123 -13.38 6.32 -3.22
CA ASN A 123 -12.23 6.97 -3.87
C ASN A 123 -11.37 7.75 -2.86
N ASN A 124 -10.83 7.03 -1.89
CA ASN A 124 -9.97 7.59 -0.85
C ASN A 124 -8.88 6.59 -0.43
N CYS A 125 -7.86 7.06 0.29
CA CYS A 125 -6.76 6.20 0.73
C CYS A 125 -7.21 4.94 1.49
N PHE A 126 -8.25 5.01 2.33
CA PHE A 126 -8.73 3.88 3.12
C PHE A 126 -9.51 2.88 2.29
N SER A 127 -10.37 3.35 1.35
CA SER A 127 -11.09 2.45 0.45
C SER A 127 -10.14 1.63 -0.40
N TYR A 128 -9.05 2.24 -0.90
CA TYR A 128 -8.02 1.55 -1.63
C TYR A 128 -7.14 0.69 -0.73
N ALA A 129 -6.73 1.17 0.44
CA ALA A 129 -5.90 0.36 1.35
C ALA A 129 -6.63 -0.90 1.83
N VAL A 130 -7.92 -0.81 2.16
CA VAL A 130 -8.73 -1.98 2.51
C VAL A 130 -8.89 -2.91 1.32
N PHE A 131 -9.25 -2.37 0.15
CA PHE A 131 -9.41 -3.16 -1.07
C PHE A 131 -8.10 -3.90 -1.36
N PHE A 132 -6.99 -3.17 -1.48
CA PHE A 132 -5.66 -3.66 -1.82
C PHE A 132 -4.88 -4.33 -0.69
N GLU A 133 -5.51 -4.56 0.47
CA GLU A 133 -4.87 -5.06 1.69
C GLU A 133 -3.56 -4.32 2.04
N ALA A 134 -3.45 -3.06 1.65
CA ALA A 134 -2.25 -2.25 1.80
C ALA A 134 -2.22 -1.50 3.14
N ASP A 135 -1.04 -0.99 3.48
CA ASP A 135 -0.86 -0.17 4.68
C ASP A 135 -1.07 1.31 4.32
N ILE A 136 -1.45 2.09 5.33
CA ILE A 136 -1.60 3.54 5.24
C ILE A 136 -0.33 4.22 5.74
N LEU A 137 0.05 5.31 5.07
CA LEU A 137 1.12 6.21 5.49
C LEU A 137 0.50 7.54 5.92
N SER A 138 0.50 7.84 7.22
CA SER A 138 -0.04 9.10 7.75
C SER A 138 1.06 10.05 8.22
N PHE A 139 0.75 11.35 8.24
CA PHE A 139 1.49 12.30 9.05
C PHE A 139 1.14 12.09 10.52
N MET A 140 2.13 12.23 11.42
CA MET A 140 1.92 11.93 12.83
C MET A 140 1.15 13.06 13.52
N HIS A 141 -0.02 12.73 14.06
CA HIS A 141 -0.85 13.54 14.96
C HIS A 141 -1.90 12.64 15.66
N ASP A 142 -2.66 13.22 16.60
CA ASP A 142 -3.51 12.45 17.54
C ASP A 142 -4.71 11.75 16.90
N GLU A 143 -5.30 12.33 15.86
CA GLU A 143 -6.49 11.76 15.17
C GLU A 143 -6.14 10.56 14.28
N PHE A 144 -4.87 10.43 13.86
CA PHE A 144 -4.36 9.30 13.08
C PHE A 144 -3.09 8.72 13.73
N PRO A 145 -3.24 8.08 14.91
CA PRO A 145 -2.11 7.52 15.63
C PRO A 145 -1.50 6.35 14.86
N GLY A 146 -0.23 6.08 15.10
CA GLY A 146 0.42 4.91 14.51
C GLY A 146 -0.16 3.61 15.07
N GLY A 147 -0.26 2.58 14.23
CA GLY A 147 -0.80 1.28 14.63
C GLY A 147 -2.04 0.89 13.85
N THR A 148 -3.00 0.22 14.49
CA THR A 148 -4.24 -0.19 13.82
C THR A 148 -5.25 0.96 13.83
N LEU A 149 -5.79 1.29 12.66
CA LEU A 149 -6.94 2.19 12.49
C LEU A 149 -8.16 1.38 12.05
N THR A 150 -9.33 1.76 12.54
CA THR A 150 -10.61 1.16 12.14
C THR A 150 -11.40 2.13 11.28
N VAL A 151 -11.97 1.63 10.18
CA VAL A 151 -12.88 2.36 9.31
C VAL A 151 -14.23 1.68 9.25
N CYS A 152 -15.31 2.46 9.21
CA CYS A 152 -16.66 1.92 9.03
C CYS A 152 -17.03 1.96 7.56
N LEU A 153 -17.56 0.86 7.06
CA LEU A 153 -18.07 0.70 5.70
C LEU A 153 -19.51 1.21 5.59
N GLU A 154 -19.97 1.49 4.36
CA GLU A 154 -21.37 1.87 4.11
C GLU A 154 -22.39 0.80 4.54
N ASP A 155 -22.01 -0.48 4.47
CA ASP A 155 -22.84 -1.61 4.88
C ASP A 155 -22.89 -1.82 6.41
N GLY A 156 -22.19 -0.97 7.18
CA GLY A 156 -22.08 -1.05 8.64
C GLY A 156 -21.01 -2.01 9.13
N GLY A 157 -20.25 -2.66 8.25
CA GLY A 157 -19.09 -3.44 8.62
C GLY A 157 -17.90 -2.57 9.04
N GLU A 158 -17.02 -3.12 9.87
CA GLU A 158 -15.75 -2.47 10.21
C GLU A 158 -14.58 -3.16 9.51
N ARG A 159 -13.55 -2.39 9.18
CA ARG A 159 -12.30 -2.91 8.65
C ARG A 159 -11.13 -2.24 9.34
N GLU A 160 -10.13 -3.04 9.64
CA GLU A 160 -8.87 -2.55 10.19
C GLU A 160 -7.85 -2.29 9.07
N VAL A 161 -7.07 -1.23 9.22
CA VAL A 161 -5.93 -0.91 8.35
C VAL A 161 -4.73 -0.57 9.24
N TRP A 162 -3.53 -0.96 8.82
CA TRP A 162 -2.32 -0.57 9.55
C TRP A 162 -1.84 0.81 9.10
N ASN A 163 -1.62 1.70 10.05
CA ASN A 163 -1.13 3.04 9.86
C ASN A 163 0.32 3.17 10.30
N LEU A 164 1.14 3.56 9.36
CA LEU A 164 2.53 3.86 9.53
C LEU A 164 2.68 5.39 9.61
N SER A 165 2.79 5.92 10.82
CA SER A 165 2.97 7.37 11.06
C SER A 165 4.37 7.72 11.60
N SER A 166 5.09 6.72 12.12
CA SER A 166 6.44 6.88 12.66
C SER A 166 7.26 5.59 12.46
N LEU A 167 8.57 5.66 12.70
CA LEU A 167 9.44 4.48 12.67
C LEU A 167 9.15 3.47 13.80
N GLU A 168 8.56 3.91 14.92
CA GLU A 168 8.20 3.01 16.02
C GLU A 168 7.10 2.03 15.60
N ASN A 169 6.30 2.42 14.62
CA ASN A 169 5.21 1.62 14.05
C ASN A 169 5.64 0.86 12.80
N TRP A 170 6.94 0.86 12.47
CA TRP A 170 7.48 0.12 11.34
C TRP A 170 7.27 -1.38 11.54
N ARG A 171 6.61 -1.99 10.55
CA ARG A 171 6.53 -3.46 10.45
C ARG A 171 7.56 -3.93 9.45
N GLU A 172 8.30 -4.97 9.83
CA GLU A 172 9.17 -5.65 8.89
C GLU A 172 8.36 -6.14 7.66
N PRO A 173 8.98 -6.19 6.47
CA PRO A 173 8.32 -6.68 5.26
C PRO A 173 7.65 -8.03 5.52
N GLN A 174 6.43 -8.15 5.02
CA GLN A 174 5.57 -9.25 5.41
C GLN A 174 6.07 -10.61 4.86
N PRO A 175 5.77 -11.72 5.57
CA PRO A 175 6.29 -13.03 5.23
C PRO A 175 5.84 -13.50 3.84
N VAL A 176 6.72 -14.27 3.20
CA VAL A 176 6.48 -14.85 1.88
C VAL A 176 6.70 -16.34 2.00
N SER A 177 5.69 -17.11 1.64
CA SER A 177 5.87 -18.55 1.47
C SER A 177 6.31 -18.77 0.03
N ARG A 178 7.51 -19.33 -0.16
CA ARG A 178 8.13 -19.52 -1.47
C ARG A 178 8.56 -20.98 -1.65
N TRP A 179 8.25 -21.55 -2.80
CA TRP A 179 8.67 -22.89 -3.19
C TRP A 179 9.40 -22.88 -4.53
N PRO A 180 10.42 -23.72 -4.72
CA PRO A 180 11.17 -23.77 -5.97
C PRO A 180 10.38 -24.43 -7.11
N LEU A 181 10.63 -23.96 -8.34
CA LEU A 181 10.22 -24.59 -9.59
C LEU A 181 11.44 -24.86 -10.50
N PRO A 182 11.31 -25.74 -11.51
CA PRO A 182 12.34 -25.91 -12.54
C PRO A 182 12.71 -24.60 -13.24
N GLY A 183 13.93 -24.53 -13.80
CA GLY A 183 14.36 -23.38 -14.61
C GLY A 183 14.64 -22.11 -13.81
N ASN A 184 15.17 -22.23 -12.58
CA ASN A 184 15.31 -21.14 -11.62
C ASN A 184 13.99 -20.43 -11.30
N GLY A 185 12.88 -21.16 -11.40
CA GLY A 185 11.57 -20.63 -11.10
C GLY A 185 11.21 -20.74 -9.62
N TYR A 186 10.12 -20.09 -9.25
CA TYR A 186 9.53 -20.22 -7.93
C TYR A 186 8.02 -19.93 -7.96
N VAL A 187 7.31 -20.53 -7.00
CA VAL A 187 5.95 -20.17 -6.59
C VAL A 187 6.02 -19.32 -5.33
N GLU A 188 5.20 -18.29 -5.24
CA GLU A 188 5.03 -17.48 -4.04
C GLU A 188 3.57 -17.29 -3.66
N VAL A 189 3.30 -17.49 -2.38
CA VAL A 189 2.13 -16.88 -1.73
C VAL A 189 2.63 -15.69 -0.92
N ARG A 190 1.98 -14.56 -1.15
CA ARG A 190 2.37 -13.27 -0.58
C ARG A 190 1.23 -12.82 0.32
N SER A 191 1.53 -12.31 1.51
CA SER A 191 0.58 -11.51 2.31
C SER A 191 0.40 -10.12 1.67
N ARG A 192 -0.81 -9.55 1.72
CA ARG A 192 -1.12 -8.15 1.39
C ARG A 192 -0.70 -7.74 -0.02
N GLU A 193 -1.49 -8.14 -1.01
CA GLU A 193 -1.19 -7.92 -2.42
C GLU A 193 -1.93 -6.73 -3.01
N CYS A 194 -1.16 -5.73 -3.45
CA CYS A 194 -1.69 -4.43 -3.85
C CYS A 194 -2.42 -4.38 -5.19
N ALA A 195 -2.56 -5.51 -5.89
CA ALA A 195 -3.06 -5.55 -7.27
C ALA A 195 -4.21 -6.54 -7.49
N TYR A 196 -4.45 -7.51 -6.60
CA TYR A 196 -5.44 -8.58 -6.83
C TYR A 196 -6.05 -9.14 -5.53
N HIS A 197 -7.39 -9.26 -5.47
CA HIS A 197 -8.15 -9.69 -4.28
C HIS A 197 -8.61 -11.14 -4.27
N ALA A 198 -8.65 -11.80 -5.43
CA ALA A 198 -8.97 -13.21 -5.46
C ALA A 198 -7.80 -14.02 -4.86
N PRO A 199 -8.04 -15.07 -4.05
CA PRO A 199 -6.97 -15.95 -3.60
C PRO A 199 -6.12 -16.44 -4.76
N HIS A 200 -4.83 -16.08 -4.74
CA HIS A 200 -3.91 -16.32 -5.84
C HIS A 200 -2.48 -16.56 -5.37
N PHE A 201 -1.67 -17.16 -6.22
CA PHE A 201 -0.24 -17.31 -6.04
C PHE A 201 0.51 -16.82 -7.28
N HIS A 202 1.75 -16.39 -7.08
CA HIS A 202 2.60 -15.88 -8.14
C HIS A 202 3.59 -16.93 -8.58
N VAL A 203 3.89 -16.94 -9.87
CA VAL A 203 4.94 -17.77 -10.44
C VAL A 203 5.89 -16.91 -11.23
N LYS A 204 7.19 -17.16 -11.04
CA LYS A 204 8.24 -16.71 -11.94
C LYS A 204 9.02 -17.91 -12.45
N ILE A 205 9.28 -17.99 -13.77
CA ILE A 205 10.18 -18.98 -14.39
C ILE A 205 10.98 -18.26 -15.48
N GLY A 206 12.27 -17.98 -15.24
CA GLY A 206 13.07 -17.16 -16.15
C GLY A 206 12.47 -15.76 -16.31
N GLU A 207 12.09 -15.39 -17.54
CA GLU A 207 11.42 -14.12 -17.88
C GLU A 207 9.89 -14.18 -17.78
N TYR A 208 9.31 -15.37 -17.58
CA TYR A 208 7.88 -15.54 -17.45
C TYR A 208 7.44 -15.22 -16.01
N GLU A 209 6.49 -14.29 -15.85
CA GLU A 209 5.84 -13.99 -14.58
C GLU A 209 4.32 -13.95 -14.77
N ASN A 210 3.58 -14.62 -13.88
CA ASN A 210 2.12 -14.62 -13.90
C ASN A 210 1.53 -14.96 -12.53
N ALA A 211 0.26 -14.60 -12.33
CA ALA A 211 -0.52 -14.99 -11.17
C ALA A 211 -1.52 -16.09 -11.52
N TYR A 212 -1.86 -16.92 -10.54
CA TYR A 212 -2.73 -18.08 -10.70
C TYR A 212 -3.74 -18.16 -9.56
N PHE A 213 -4.99 -18.49 -9.85
CA PHE A 213 -6.01 -18.64 -8.82
C PHE A 213 -5.71 -19.84 -7.92
N ILE A 214 -5.74 -19.64 -6.61
CA ILE A 214 -5.55 -20.74 -5.63
C ILE A 214 -6.68 -21.77 -5.74
N LYS A 215 -7.90 -21.35 -6.04
CA LYS A 215 -9.07 -22.25 -6.10
C LYS A 215 -9.00 -23.24 -7.27
N THR A 216 -8.57 -22.77 -8.44
CA THR A 216 -8.62 -23.53 -9.70
C THR A 216 -7.25 -23.91 -10.23
N GLY A 217 -6.19 -23.26 -9.77
CA GLY A 217 -4.84 -23.37 -10.33
C GLY A 217 -4.68 -22.65 -11.66
N GLU A 218 -5.72 -22.02 -12.21
CA GLU A 218 -5.70 -21.42 -13.54
C GLU A 218 -4.96 -20.08 -13.56
N ALA A 219 -4.29 -19.79 -14.67
CA ALA A 219 -3.62 -18.52 -14.87
C ALA A 219 -4.63 -17.37 -14.91
N ILE A 220 -4.35 -16.29 -14.18
CA ILE A 220 -5.18 -15.08 -14.16
C ILE A 220 -5.07 -14.34 -15.49
N HIS A 221 -3.84 -14.22 -16.02
CA HIS A 221 -3.62 -13.64 -17.35
C HIS A 221 -3.30 -14.73 -18.37
N VAL A 222 -4.04 -14.72 -19.48
CA VAL A 222 -3.81 -15.65 -20.59
C VAL A 222 -2.82 -15.02 -21.57
N TYR A 223 -1.59 -15.53 -21.58
CA TYR A 223 -0.58 -15.14 -22.55
C TYR A 223 -0.52 -16.16 -23.71
N HIS A 224 -0.62 -15.66 -24.94
CA HIS A 224 -0.56 -16.49 -26.14
C HIS A 224 0.87 -16.63 -26.68
N SER A 225 1.76 -17.23 -25.88
CA SER A 225 3.13 -17.57 -26.32
C SER A 225 3.46 -19.04 -26.02
N SER A 226 4.41 -19.61 -26.77
CA SER A 226 4.92 -20.98 -26.51
C SER A 226 5.54 -21.08 -25.12
N LEU A 227 6.31 -20.06 -24.72
CA LEU A 227 6.89 -19.92 -23.38
C LEU A 227 5.80 -19.97 -22.31
N ALA A 228 4.71 -19.21 -22.47
CA ALA A 228 3.60 -19.21 -21.51
C ALA A 228 2.92 -20.57 -21.44
N ARG A 229 2.75 -21.28 -22.56
CA ARG A 229 2.17 -22.63 -22.58
C ARG A 229 3.04 -23.64 -21.83
N ASP A 230 4.34 -23.61 -22.07
CA ASP A 230 5.29 -24.51 -21.41
C ASP A 230 5.38 -24.23 -19.90
N CYS A 231 5.48 -22.96 -19.52
CA CYS A 231 5.45 -22.54 -18.12
C CYS A 231 4.13 -22.92 -17.44
N ASN A 232 2.98 -22.68 -18.09
CA ASN A 232 1.67 -23.08 -17.56
C ASN A 232 1.58 -24.57 -17.29
N ARG A 233 2.11 -25.43 -18.19
CA ARG A 233 2.13 -26.87 -17.95
C ARG A 233 2.94 -27.24 -16.71
N VAL A 234 4.10 -26.62 -16.50
CA VAL A 234 4.94 -26.83 -15.31
C VAL A 234 4.19 -26.40 -14.05
N VAL A 235 3.54 -25.24 -14.08
CA VAL A 235 2.77 -24.71 -12.95
C VAL A 235 1.58 -25.61 -12.61
N GLN A 236 0.81 -26.06 -13.61
CA GLN A 236 -0.33 -26.97 -13.38
C GLN A 236 0.11 -28.27 -12.73
N GLN A 237 1.20 -28.87 -13.23
CA GLN A 237 1.73 -30.10 -12.64
C GLN A 237 2.13 -29.89 -11.17
N TRP A 238 2.87 -28.82 -10.88
CA TRP A 238 3.26 -28.48 -9.52
C TRP A 238 2.05 -28.21 -8.61
N TYR A 239 1.06 -27.46 -9.11
CA TYR A 239 -0.14 -27.11 -8.35
C TYR A 239 -0.98 -28.34 -7.98
N CYS A 240 -1.14 -29.31 -8.88
CA CYS A 240 -1.84 -30.57 -8.59
C CYS A 240 -1.25 -31.33 -7.39
N GLU A 241 0.06 -31.19 -7.15
CA GLU A 241 0.76 -31.85 -6.05
C GLU A 241 0.82 -30.99 -4.77
N ASN A 242 0.68 -29.67 -4.88
CA ASN A 242 0.97 -28.72 -3.80
C ASN A 242 -0.21 -27.81 -3.43
N LYS A 243 -1.41 -28.04 -3.97
CA LYS A 243 -2.61 -27.20 -3.74
C LYS A 243 -2.84 -26.86 -2.27
N GLU A 244 -2.87 -27.88 -1.41
CA GLU A 244 -3.14 -27.71 0.03
C GLU A 244 -2.09 -26.81 0.70
N VAL A 245 -0.82 -26.93 0.29
CA VAL A 245 0.29 -26.12 0.83
C VAL A 245 0.12 -24.64 0.47
N VAL A 246 -0.33 -24.36 -0.76
CA VAL A 246 -0.61 -23.00 -1.22
C VAL A 246 -1.83 -22.41 -0.52
N GLU A 247 -2.89 -23.19 -0.34
CA GLU A 247 -4.10 -22.79 0.40
C GLU A 247 -3.79 -22.49 1.87
N CYS A 248 -3.05 -23.37 2.54
CA CYS A 248 -2.60 -23.15 3.92
C CYS A 248 -1.76 -21.88 4.03
N ALA A 249 -0.76 -21.70 3.17
CA ALA A 249 0.07 -20.51 3.20
C ALA A 249 -0.74 -19.23 2.94
N TRP A 250 -1.76 -19.26 2.08
CA TRP A 250 -2.62 -18.11 1.86
C TRP A 250 -3.40 -17.72 3.11
N ASN A 251 -3.95 -18.72 3.80
CA ASN A 251 -4.70 -18.52 5.04
C ASN A 251 -3.78 -18.09 6.21
N ASP A 252 -2.60 -18.69 6.34
CA ASP A 252 -1.62 -18.34 7.38
C ASP A 252 -1.09 -16.91 7.21
N LEU A 253 -0.95 -16.46 5.96
CA LEU A 253 -0.49 -15.10 5.62
C LEU A 253 -1.62 -14.06 5.64
N ARG A 254 -2.87 -14.51 5.76
CA ARG A 254 -4.08 -13.68 5.90
C ARG A 254 -4.96 -14.28 7.01
N PRO A 255 -4.46 -14.33 8.25
CA PRO A 255 -5.30 -14.77 9.35
C PRO A 255 -6.55 -13.89 9.30
N SER A 256 -7.71 -14.53 9.25
CA SER A 256 -9.01 -13.88 9.33
C SER A 256 -8.91 -12.84 10.43
N ARG A 257 -8.88 -11.56 10.03
CA ARG A 257 -9.05 -10.48 10.99
C ARG A 257 -10.45 -10.69 11.54
N PHE A 258 -10.49 -11.12 12.80
CA PHE A 258 -11.70 -11.35 13.54
C PHE A 258 -12.56 -10.09 13.57
#